data_AF-A0A0Q6MT84-F1
#
_entry.id   AF-A0A0Q6MT84-F1
#
_cell.length_a   1.000
_cell.length_b   1.000
_cell.length_c   1.000
_cell.angle_alpha   90.00
_cell.angle_beta   90.00
_cell.angle_gamma   90.00
#
_symmetry.space_group_name_H-M   'P 1'
#
loop_
_entity.id
_entity.type
_entity.pdbx_description
1 polymer ?
#
loop_
_entity_poly.entity_id
_entity_poly.type
_entity_poly.pdbx_seq_one_letter_code
_entity_poly.pdbx_strand_id
1 'polypeptide(L)'
;MGTVLSTSATGRWLERFEAMPPLAWLGLQAVALWPHWRWAAGRLADGSDDPLGLAAVAVLLGWVVWQAHGLRGNPRPGWWIAAGALTLLATVSQAVAPPLAGAGLAALALACGWRAIAPSGQATLPLAGLAVLSLPVISSLQFYAGFPLRLVTAQCSTWLLQLAGRAAERSGTAMRVDGQLVIVDAPCSGVQMVWMAYFCACTMALLGGLRERSFMRRLPAVGALVLCGNVLRNTVLVALESRGPLAEAWHQGIGLAVLAMVCTAVTVLMREVDDAAPQ
;
A
#
# COMPACT_ATOMS: atom_id res chain seq x y z
N MET A 1 -7.23 59.55 -32.31
CA MET A 1 -7.54 58.96 -30.99
C MET A 1 -8.16 57.59 -31.24
N GLY A 2 -7.33 56.54 -31.26
CA GLY A 2 -7.81 55.16 -31.39
C GLY A 2 -8.00 54.57 -29.99
N THR A 3 -9.24 54.40 -29.58
CA THR A 3 -9.60 53.73 -28.33
C THR A 3 -9.31 52.24 -28.47
N VAL A 4 -8.20 51.78 -27.88
CA VAL A 4 -7.92 50.36 -27.76
C VAL A 4 -8.90 49.79 -26.72
N LEU A 5 -9.90 49.05 -27.19
CA LEU A 5 -10.75 48.22 -26.34
C LEU A 5 -9.88 47.07 -25.80
N SER A 6 -9.51 47.12 -24.52
CA SER A 6 -8.87 46.00 -23.85
C SER A 6 -9.86 44.85 -23.70
N THR A 7 -9.75 43.83 -24.54
CA THR A 7 -10.47 42.56 -24.40
C THR A 7 -9.81 41.69 -23.32
N SER A 8 -9.87 42.09 -22.05
CA SER A 8 -9.44 41.23 -20.93
C SER A 8 -10.54 40.24 -20.51
N ALA A 9 -11.12 39.52 -21.47
CA ALA A 9 -11.92 38.33 -21.15
C ALA A 9 -11.04 37.21 -20.54
N THR A 10 -9.73 37.27 -20.80
CA THR A 10 -8.69 36.41 -20.21
C THR A 10 -8.44 36.67 -18.73
N GLY A 11 -8.73 37.86 -18.19
CA GLY A 11 -8.44 38.20 -16.78
C GLY A 11 -9.41 37.56 -15.78
N ARG A 12 -10.72 37.63 -16.05
CA ARG A 12 -11.75 37.19 -15.09
C ARG A 12 -11.75 35.68 -14.81
N TRP A 13 -11.38 34.87 -15.78
CA TRP A 13 -11.31 33.41 -15.61
C TRP A 13 -10.01 32.99 -14.91
N LEU A 14 -8.88 33.62 -15.25
CA LEU A 14 -7.62 33.41 -14.54
C LEU A 14 -7.75 33.78 -13.06
N GLU A 15 -8.33 34.95 -12.74
CA GLU A 15 -8.54 35.38 -11.36
C GLU A 15 -9.42 34.40 -10.55
N ARG A 16 -10.45 33.81 -11.18
CA ARG A 16 -11.31 32.81 -10.52
C ARG A 16 -10.60 31.47 -10.28
N PHE A 17 -9.71 31.05 -11.18
CA PHE A 17 -8.91 29.84 -10.98
C PHE A 17 -7.81 30.04 -9.93
N GLU A 18 -7.24 31.25 -9.85
CA GLU A 18 -6.28 31.63 -8.81
C GLU A 18 -6.92 31.75 -7.43
N ALA A 19 -8.20 32.13 -7.36
CA ALA A 19 -8.96 32.22 -6.10
C ALA A 19 -9.46 30.87 -5.57
N MET A 20 -9.34 29.79 -6.34
CA MET A 20 -9.90 28.49 -5.94
C MET A 20 -9.06 27.85 -4.82
N PRO A 21 -9.67 27.42 -3.70
CA PRO A 21 -8.93 26.78 -2.62
C PRO A 21 -8.14 25.57 -3.12
N PRO A 22 -6.90 25.33 -2.64
CA PRO A 22 -6.09 24.20 -3.10
C PRO A 22 -6.78 22.83 -2.97
N LEU A 23 -7.62 22.65 -1.95
CA LEU A 23 -8.42 21.43 -1.78
C LEU A 23 -9.54 21.29 -2.81
N ALA A 24 -10.07 22.38 -3.35
CA ALA A 24 -11.11 22.32 -4.38
C ALA A 24 -10.55 21.69 -5.67
N TRP A 25 -9.30 22.01 -6.01
CA TRP A 25 -8.59 21.39 -7.12
C TRP A 25 -8.43 19.88 -6.97
N LEU A 26 -8.07 19.41 -5.77
CA LEU A 26 -8.03 17.98 -5.47
C LEU A 26 -9.41 17.32 -5.50
N GLY A 27 -10.42 18.00 -4.98
CA GLY A 27 -11.81 17.55 -5.05
C GLY A 27 -12.28 17.35 -6.49
N LEU A 28 -12.01 18.32 -7.37
CA LEU A 28 -12.32 18.22 -8.80
C LEU A 28 -11.58 17.05 -9.46
N GLN A 29 -10.30 16.86 -9.14
CA GLN A 29 -9.53 15.71 -9.65
C GLN A 29 -10.12 14.38 -9.16
N ALA A 30 -10.49 14.28 -7.88
CA ALA A 30 -11.11 13.09 -7.32
C ALA A 30 -12.46 12.79 -7.98
N VAL A 31 -13.27 13.82 -8.27
CA VAL A 31 -14.53 13.70 -9.01
C VAL A 31 -14.29 13.27 -10.46
N ALA A 32 -13.28 13.81 -11.13
CA ALA A 32 -12.93 13.37 -12.50
C ALA A 32 -12.53 11.88 -12.54
N LEU A 33 -11.90 11.40 -11.47
CA LEU A 33 -11.50 9.99 -11.30
C LEU A 33 -12.62 9.09 -10.73
N TRP A 34 -13.85 9.62 -10.60
CA TRP A 34 -15.00 8.91 -10.02
C TRP A 34 -15.24 7.48 -10.52
N PRO A 35 -15.11 7.16 -11.83
CA PRO A 35 -15.31 5.80 -12.30
C PRO A 35 -14.45 4.75 -11.58
N HIS A 36 -13.21 5.12 -11.21
CA HIS A 36 -12.29 4.23 -10.49
C HIS A 36 -12.71 4.01 -9.04
N TRP A 37 -13.20 5.05 -8.36
CA TRP A 37 -13.69 4.96 -6.99
C TRP A 37 -15.00 4.17 -6.91
N ARG A 38 -15.89 4.36 -7.89
CA ARG A 38 -17.12 3.58 -8.01
C ARG A 38 -16.81 2.09 -8.20
N TRP A 39 -15.84 1.76 -9.04
CA TRP A 39 -15.38 0.38 -9.21
C TRP A 39 -14.79 -0.18 -7.91
N ALA A 40 -13.90 0.55 -7.25
CA ALA A 40 -13.27 0.11 -6.01
C ALA A 40 -14.31 -0.12 -4.89
N ALA A 41 -15.28 0.79 -4.75
CA ALA A 41 -16.38 0.65 -3.80
C ALA A 41 -17.28 -0.55 -4.14
N GLY A 42 -17.59 -0.77 -5.42
CA GLY A 42 -18.35 -1.95 -5.86
C GLY A 42 -17.65 -3.26 -5.48
N ARG A 43 -16.33 -3.34 -5.72
CA ARG A 43 -15.50 -4.51 -5.39
C ARG A 43 -15.38 -4.79 -3.88
N LEU A 44 -15.52 -3.77 -3.04
CA LEU A 44 -15.58 -3.94 -1.58
C LEU A 44 -17.01 -4.35 -1.15
N ALA A 45 -18.04 -3.78 -1.75
CA ALA A 45 -19.43 -4.01 -1.39
C ALA A 45 -19.94 -5.39 -1.79
N ASP A 46 -19.43 -5.96 -2.90
CA ASP A 46 -19.80 -7.30 -3.37
C ASP A 46 -19.02 -8.44 -2.67
N GLY A 47 -18.13 -8.11 -1.74
CA GLY A 47 -17.32 -9.08 -0.99
C GLY A 47 -16.17 -9.71 -1.78
N SER A 48 -15.84 -9.19 -2.97
CA SER A 48 -14.76 -9.71 -3.80
C SER A 48 -13.36 -9.41 -3.23
N ASP A 49 -13.24 -8.51 -2.26
CA ASP A 49 -11.99 -8.14 -1.63
C ASP A 49 -12.13 -7.80 -0.14
N ASP A 50 -11.00 -7.75 0.55
CA ASP A 50 -10.92 -7.52 1.99
C ASP A 50 -10.99 -6.00 2.30
N PRO A 51 -11.74 -5.57 3.33
CA PRO A 51 -11.89 -4.17 3.71
C PRO A 51 -10.64 -3.50 4.31
N LEU A 52 -9.49 -4.19 4.43
CA LEU A 52 -8.24 -3.61 4.95
C LEU A 52 -7.87 -2.25 4.33
N GLY A 53 -8.17 -2.02 3.04
CA GLY A 53 -7.93 -0.74 2.36
C GLY A 53 -8.58 0.46 3.05
N LEU A 54 -9.69 0.28 3.77
CA LEU A 54 -10.38 1.34 4.52
C LEU A 54 -9.50 1.92 5.64
N ALA A 55 -8.61 1.12 6.24
CA ALA A 55 -7.67 1.63 7.24
C ALA A 55 -6.66 2.61 6.62
N ALA A 56 -6.19 2.33 5.40
CA ALA A 56 -5.33 3.26 4.66
C ALA A 56 -6.08 4.53 4.25
N VAL A 57 -7.35 4.43 3.84
CA VAL A 57 -8.22 5.60 3.60
C VAL A 57 -8.32 6.46 4.86
N ALA A 58 -8.60 5.85 6.02
CA ALA A 58 -8.76 6.58 7.28
C ALA A 58 -7.47 7.35 7.67
N VAL A 59 -6.31 6.72 7.55
CA VAL A 59 -5.01 7.37 7.82
C VAL A 59 -4.75 8.51 6.83
N LEU A 60 -5.00 8.30 5.54
CA LEU A 60 -4.82 9.33 4.51
C LEU A 60 -5.71 10.55 4.75
N LEU A 61 -7.01 10.33 4.98
CA LEU A 61 -7.96 11.41 5.23
C LEU A 61 -7.61 12.17 6.51
N GLY A 62 -7.30 11.46 7.60
CA GLY A 62 -6.87 12.08 8.85
C GLY A 62 -5.62 12.94 8.68
N TRP A 63 -4.63 12.43 7.93
CA TRP A 63 -3.39 13.16 7.66
C TRP A 63 -3.60 14.35 6.72
N VAL A 64 -4.44 14.23 5.68
CA VAL A 64 -4.82 15.33 4.78
C VAL A 64 -5.52 16.45 5.54
N VAL A 65 -6.47 16.12 6.41
CA VAL A 65 -7.18 17.10 7.26
C VAL A 65 -6.20 17.81 8.19
N TRP A 66 -5.27 17.07 8.80
CA TRP A 66 -4.25 17.64 9.67
C TRP A 66 -3.33 18.64 8.95
N GLN A 67 -3.02 18.38 7.68
CA GLN A 67 -2.15 19.24 6.86
C GLN A 67 -2.87 20.35 6.09
N ALA A 68 -4.21 20.39 6.14
CA ALA A 68 -5.03 21.29 5.32
C ALA A 68 -4.72 22.78 5.54
N HIS A 69 -4.30 23.16 6.76
CA HIS A 69 -3.99 24.55 7.10
C HIS A 69 -2.67 25.07 6.49
N GLY A 70 -1.79 24.18 6.03
CA GLY A 70 -0.48 24.55 5.48
C GLY A 70 -0.42 24.57 3.95
N LEU A 71 -1.55 24.38 3.26
CA LEU A 71 -1.56 24.20 1.81
C LEU A 71 -1.12 25.47 1.06
N ARG A 72 -0.39 25.27 -0.02
CA ARG A 72 0.10 26.34 -0.88
C ARG A 72 -1.01 26.77 -1.83
N GLY A 73 -1.22 28.08 -1.96
CA GLY A 73 -2.13 28.65 -2.96
C GLY A 73 -1.65 28.45 -4.41
N ASN A 74 -0.32 28.42 -4.63
CA ASN A 74 0.26 28.22 -5.96
C ASN A 74 0.86 26.80 -6.10
N PRO A 75 0.25 25.92 -6.93
CA PRO A 75 0.70 24.54 -7.10
C PRO A 75 2.07 24.47 -7.80
N ARG A 76 2.88 23.48 -7.40
CA ARG A 76 4.14 23.18 -8.08
C ARG A 76 3.85 22.62 -9.49
N PRO A 77 4.34 23.26 -10.57
CA PRO A 77 3.93 22.92 -11.93
C PRO A 77 4.31 21.49 -12.32
N GLY A 78 5.50 21.00 -11.95
CA GLY A 78 5.93 19.64 -12.29
C GLY A 78 5.02 18.55 -11.70
N TRP A 79 4.60 18.70 -10.45
CA TRP A 79 3.67 17.77 -9.81
C TRP A 79 2.24 17.90 -10.33
N TRP A 80 1.83 19.12 -10.70
CA TRP A 80 0.54 19.35 -11.33
C TRP A 80 0.44 18.70 -12.72
N ILE A 81 1.49 18.83 -13.54
CA ILE A 81 1.60 18.14 -14.84
C ILE A 81 1.58 16.63 -14.66
N ALA A 82 2.33 16.09 -13.68
CA ALA A 82 2.32 14.66 -13.38
C ALA A 82 0.93 14.17 -12.95
N ALA A 83 0.23 14.93 -12.10
CA ALA A 83 -1.14 14.64 -11.68
C ALA A 83 -2.11 14.60 -12.88
N GLY A 84 -2.02 15.59 -13.78
CA GLY A 84 -2.81 15.64 -15.01
C GLY A 84 -2.51 14.47 -15.96
N ALA A 85 -1.24 14.16 -16.19
CA ALA A 85 -0.82 13.03 -17.03
C ALA A 85 -1.33 11.69 -16.47
N LEU A 86 -1.20 11.46 -15.17
CA LEU A 86 -1.71 10.24 -14.53
C LEU A 86 -3.24 10.17 -14.56
N THR A 87 -3.93 11.30 -14.47
CA THR A 87 -5.40 11.37 -14.61
C THR A 87 -5.85 10.96 -16.02
N LEU A 88 -5.14 11.44 -17.04
CA LEU A 88 -5.37 11.05 -18.43
C LEU A 88 -5.08 9.55 -18.64
N LEU A 89 -3.95 9.06 -18.14
CA LEU A 89 -3.60 7.64 -18.22
C LEU A 89 -4.62 6.74 -17.51
N ALA A 90 -5.09 7.14 -16.31
CA ALA A 90 -6.15 6.43 -15.60
C ALA A 90 -7.43 6.37 -16.43
N THR A 91 -7.81 7.47 -17.07
CA THR A 91 -8.99 7.52 -17.95
C THR A 91 -8.84 6.61 -19.16
N VAL A 92 -7.71 6.69 -19.88
CA VAL A 92 -7.42 5.83 -21.04
C VAL A 92 -7.37 4.35 -20.65
N SER A 93 -6.85 4.05 -19.45
CA SER A 93 -6.73 2.67 -18.97
C SER A 93 -8.07 1.95 -18.83
N GLN A 94 -9.19 2.68 -18.69
CA GLN A 94 -10.52 2.08 -18.63
C GLN A 94 -10.88 1.31 -19.92
N ALA A 95 -10.28 1.66 -21.06
CA ALA A 95 -10.54 1.01 -22.33
C ALA A 95 -9.62 -0.19 -22.62
N VAL A 96 -8.45 -0.26 -21.98
CA VAL A 96 -7.36 -1.18 -22.40
C VAL A 96 -6.77 -2.03 -21.29
N ALA A 97 -6.98 -1.65 -20.03
CA ALA A 97 -6.32 -2.26 -18.88
C ALA A 97 -7.35 -2.76 -17.85
N PRO A 98 -6.96 -3.73 -17.00
CA PRO A 98 -7.80 -4.14 -15.88
C PRO A 98 -8.15 -2.95 -14.98
N PRO A 99 -9.39 -2.86 -14.45
CA PRO A 99 -9.84 -1.72 -13.65
C PRO A 99 -8.93 -1.38 -12.45
N LEU A 100 -8.28 -2.38 -11.85
CA LEU A 100 -7.35 -2.18 -10.74
C LEU A 100 -6.12 -1.36 -11.15
N ALA A 101 -5.58 -1.56 -12.37
CA ALA A 101 -4.45 -0.79 -12.87
C ALA A 101 -4.84 0.69 -13.03
N GLY A 102 -6.04 0.95 -13.58
CA GLY A 102 -6.58 2.31 -13.67
C GLY A 102 -6.81 2.96 -12.31
N ALA A 103 -7.33 2.22 -11.34
CA ALA A 103 -7.49 2.71 -9.97
C ALA A 103 -6.14 3.01 -9.30
N GLY A 104 -5.10 2.21 -9.58
CA GLY A 104 -3.72 2.49 -9.16
C GLY A 104 -3.20 3.80 -9.73
N LEU A 105 -3.37 4.03 -11.03
CA LEU A 105 -3.00 5.28 -11.68
C LEU A 105 -3.78 6.47 -11.10
N ALA A 106 -5.07 6.30 -10.84
CA ALA A 106 -5.91 7.31 -10.21
C ALA A 106 -5.43 7.67 -8.79
N ALA A 107 -5.06 6.67 -7.99
CA ALA A 107 -4.53 6.90 -6.64
C ALA A 107 -3.20 7.66 -6.66
N LEU A 108 -2.31 7.30 -7.59
CA LEU A 108 -1.05 8.02 -7.81
C LEU A 108 -1.29 9.44 -8.34
N ALA A 109 -2.30 9.64 -9.20
CA ALA A 109 -2.68 10.96 -9.71
C ALA A 109 -3.08 11.90 -8.56
N LEU A 110 -3.88 11.41 -7.60
CA LEU A 110 -4.26 12.16 -6.40
C LEU A 110 -3.06 12.42 -5.48
N ALA A 111 -2.15 11.46 -5.32
CA ALA A 111 -0.91 11.66 -4.57
C ALA A 111 -0.02 12.77 -5.18
N CYS A 112 0.10 12.80 -6.51
CA CYS A 112 0.80 13.87 -7.23
C CYS A 112 0.07 15.22 -7.10
N GLY A 113 -1.26 15.23 -7.22
CA GLY A 113 -2.08 16.43 -7.02
C GLY A 113 -1.87 17.01 -5.62
N TRP A 114 -1.85 16.15 -4.59
CA TRP A 114 -1.58 16.56 -3.23
C TRP A 114 -0.18 17.16 -3.11
N ARG A 115 0.83 16.49 -3.68
CA ARG A 115 2.21 16.95 -3.64
C ARG A 115 2.42 18.30 -4.33
N ALA A 116 1.60 18.61 -5.34
CA ALA A 116 1.63 19.90 -6.02
C ALA A 116 1.27 21.05 -5.07
N ILE A 117 0.30 20.86 -4.18
CA ILE A 117 -0.19 21.90 -3.26
C ILE A 117 0.39 21.80 -1.84
N ALA A 118 1.00 20.68 -1.48
CA ALA A 118 1.55 20.45 -0.15
C ALA A 118 2.80 21.31 0.16
N PRO A 119 3.05 21.67 1.43
CA PRO A 119 4.31 22.21 1.91
C PRO A 119 5.57 21.48 1.41
N SER A 120 6.69 22.20 1.33
CA SER A 120 8.00 21.59 1.07
C SER A 120 8.41 20.65 2.20
N GLY A 121 9.20 19.62 1.88
CA GLY A 121 9.69 18.67 2.88
C GLY A 121 8.75 17.52 3.26
N GLN A 122 7.49 17.51 2.80
CA GLN A 122 6.59 16.38 3.06
C GLN A 122 6.96 15.12 2.26
N ALA A 123 6.80 13.96 2.91
CA ALA A 123 7.04 12.65 2.32
C ALA A 123 5.90 12.26 1.35
N THR A 124 6.27 12.10 0.09
CA THR A 124 5.42 11.76 -1.05
C THR A 124 5.31 10.26 -1.25
N LEU A 125 6.40 9.49 -1.11
CA LEU A 125 6.35 8.04 -1.34
C LEU A 125 5.51 7.29 -0.31
N PRO A 126 5.60 7.57 1.02
CA PRO A 126 4.70 6.93 1.99
C PRO A 126 3.23 7.25 1.73
N LEU A 127 2.94 8.49 1.31
CA LEU A 127 1.58 8.90 0.94
C LEU A 127 1.09 8.15 -0.31
N ALA A 128 1.91 8.06 -1.35
CA ALA A 128 1.60 7.30 -2.55
C ALA A 128 1.41 5.81 -2.23
N GLY A 129 2.24 5.24 -1.34
CA GLY A 129 2.10 3.88 -0.84
C GLY A 129 0.77 3.64 -0.14
N LEU A 130 0.37 4.52 0.78
CA LEU A 130 -0.95 4.46 1.41
C LEU A 130 -2.08 4.63 0.39
N ALA A 131 -1.93 5.51 -0.59
CA ALA A 131 -2.94 5.71 -1.64
C ALA A 131 -3.17 4.43 -2.45
N VAL A 132 -2.09 3.71 -2.81
CA VAL A 132 -2.20 2.41 -3.48
C VAL A 132 -2.77 1.34 -2.54
N LEU A 133 -2.33 1.30 -1.28
CA LEU A 133 -2.82 0.33 -0.28
C LEU A 133 -4.29 0.54 0.10
N SER A 134 -4.85 1.73 -0.17
CA SER A 134 -6.27 2.02 0.04
C SER A 134 -7.19 1.33 -0.96
N LEU A 135 -6.63 0.80 -2.05
CA LEU A 135 -7.38 0.09 -3.09
C LEU A 135 -7.69 -1.36 -2.65
N PRO A 136 -8.79 -1.96 -3.15
CA PRO A 136 -9.10 -3.38 -2.95
C PRO A 136 -8.14 -4.26 -3.77
N VAL A 137 -6.95 -4.51 -3.21
CA VAL A 137 -5.85 -5.25 -3.87
C VAL A 137 -5.64 -6.66 -3.34
N ILE A 138 -6.18 -7.01 -2.16
CA ILE A 138 -5.80 -8.23 -1.44
C ILE A 138 -6.14 -9.47 -2.25
N SER A 139 -7.37 -9.59 -2.76
CA SER A 139 -7.76 -10.76 -3.57
C SER A 139 -6.94 -10.87 -4.85
N SER A 140 -6.60 -9.75 -5.50
CA SER A 140 -5.72 -9.76 -6.68
C SER A 140 -4.30 -10.21 -6.34
N LEU A 141 -3.75 -9.73 -5.22
CA LEU A 141 -2.44 -10.15 -4.73
C LEU A 141 -2.43 -11.62 -4.32
N GLN A 142 -3.50 -12.11 -3.71
CA GLN A 142 -3.66 -13.54 -3.40
C GLN A 142 -3.65 -14.40 -4.67
N PHE A 143 -4.33 -13.94 -5.73
CA PHE A 143 -4.36 -14.65 -7.00
C PHE A 143 -3.00 -14.67 -7.71
N TYR A 144 -2.36 -13.51 -7.88
CA TYR A 144 -1.12 -13.40 -8.66
C TYR A 144 0.15 -13.70 -7.85
N ALA A 145 0.25 -13.20 -6.62
CA ALA A 145 1.43 -13.34 -5.76
C ALA A 145 1.30 -14.45 -4.71
N GLY A 146 0.08 -14.91 -4.40
CA GLY A 146 -0.13 -15.91 -3.36
C GLY A 146 0.50 -17.27 -3.68
N PHE A 147 0.48 -17.72 -4.94
CA PHE A 147 1.18 -18.96 -5.34
C PHE A 147 2.71 -18.89 -5.17
N PRO A 148 3.43 -17.92 -5.76
CA PRO A 148 4.88 -17.85 -5.61
C PRO A 148 5.30 -17.64 -4.16
N LEU A 149 4.57 -16.83 -3.38
CA LEU A 149 4.85 -16.66 -1.96
C LEU A 149 4.69 -17.96 -1.17
N ARG A 150 3.62 -18.73 -1.42
CA ARG A 150 3.43 -20.04 -0.79
C ARG A 150 4.53 -21.02 -1.17
N LEU A 151 4.98 -21.02 -2.42
CA LEU A 151 6.04 -21.91 -2.89
C LEU A 151 7.37 -21.62 -2.17
N VAL A 152 7.78 -20.35 -2.12
CA VAL A 152 8.99 -19.92 -1.41
C VAL A 152 8.87 -20.25 0.07
N THR A 153 7.71 -19.93 0.67
CA THR A 153 7.46 -20.17 2.08
C THR A 153 7.51 -21.65 2.44
N ALA A 154 6.89 -22.52 1.63
CA ALA A 154 6.93 -23.96 1.82
C ALA A 154 8.36 -24.51 1.68
N GLN A 155 9.14 -24.01 0.72
CA GLN A 155 10.53 -24.42 0.55
C GLN A 155 11.40 -24.03 1.75
N CYS A 156 11.32 -22.78 2.20
CA CYS A 156 12.08 -22.31 3.36
C CYS A 156 11.64 -23.01 4.65
N SER A 157 10.34 -23.22 4.83
CA SER A 157 9.81 -23.94 5.99
C SER A 157 10.28 -25.40 6.03
N THR A 158 10.32 -26.06 4.86
CA THR A 158 10.87 -27.41 4.74
C THR A 158 12.33 -27.48 5.20
N TRP A 159 13.17 -26.53 4.76
CA TRP A 159 14.57 -26.48 5.20
C TRP A 159 14.69 -26.25 6.71
N LEU A 160 13.89 -25.37 7.30
CA LEU A 160 13.89 -25.15 8.74
C LEU A 160 13.46 -26.40 9.53
N LEU A 161 12.47 -27.13 9.04
CA LEU A 161 12.03 -28.39 9.65
C LEU A 161 13.12 -29.48 9.57
N GLN A 162 13.80 -29.59 8.43
CA GLN A 162 14.94 -30.51 8.25
C GLN A 162 16.08 -30.16 9.22
N LEU A 163 16.42 -28.88 9.36
CA LEU A 163 17.41 -28.40 10.33
C LEU A 163 16.99 -28.71 11.78
N ALA A 164 15.69 -28.74 12.07
CA ALA A 164 15.15 -29.17 13.34
C ALA A 164 15.05 -30.71 13.50
N GLY A 165 15.62 -31.49 12.58
CA GLY A 165 15.66 -32.96 12.64
C GLY A 165 14.37 -33.65 12.21
N ARG A 166 13.45 -32.94 11.54
CA ARG A 166 12.18 -33.51 11.05
C ARG A 166 12.34 -34.09 9.65
N ALA A 167 11.63 -35.18 9.37
CA ALA A 167 11.57 -35.75 8.03
C ALA A 167 10.58 -34.93 7.18
N ALA A 168 11.06 -33.82 6.61
CA ALA A 168 10.23 -32.88 5.85
C ALA A 168 10.60 -32.85 4.36
N GLU A 169 9.60 -32.92 3.50
CA GLU A 169 9.71 -32.85 2.04
C GLU A 169 8.66 -31.89 1.47
N ARG A 170 9.05 -30.99 0.56
CA ARG A 170 8.11 -30.11 -0.12
C ARG A 170 7.39 -30.85 -1.24
N SER A 171 6.07 -30.75 -1.30
CA SER A 171 5.23 -31.23 -2.40
C SER A 171 4.35 -30.09 -2.92
N GLY A 172 4.81 -29.39 -3.97
CA GLY A 172 4.12 -28.19 -4.45
C GLY A 172 4.12 -27.08 -3.40
N THR A 173 2.93 -26.61 -3.01
CA THR A 173 2.72 -25.69 -1.88
C THR A 173 2.44 -26.43 -0.56
N ALA A 174 2.31 -27.76 -0.58
CA ALA A 174 2.17 -28.59 0.61
C ALA A 174 3.53 -29.09 1.10
N MET A 175 3.57 -29.61 2.32
CA MET A 175 4.75 -30.22 2.93
C MET A 175 4.38 -31.56 3.54
N ARG A 176 5.16 -32.59 3.23
CA ARG A 176 5.07 -33.89 3.90
C ARG A 176 6.05 -33.89 5.06
N VAL A 177 5.57 -33.97 6.28
CA VAL A 177 6.36 -33.91 7.51
C VAL A 177 6.05 -35.14 8.35
N ASP A 178 7.08 -35.96 8.64
CA ASP A 178 6.96 -37.20 9.42
C ASP A 178 5.85 -38.13 8.86
N GLY A 179 5.74 -38.19 7.53
CA GLY A 179 4.74 -38.98 6.81
C GLY A 179 3.35 -38.32 6.65
N GLN A 180 3.09 -37.19 7.31
CA GLN A 180 1.83 -36.46 7.22
C GLN A 180 1.89 -35.34 6.19
N LEU A 181 0.88 -35.23 5.33
CA LEU A 181 0.80 -34.16 4.33
C LEU A 181 0.03 -32.96 4.90
N VAL A 182 0.71 -31.83 5.07
CA VAL A 182 0.12 -30.57 5.52
C VAL A 182 0.07 -29.59 4.35
N ILE A 183 -1.12 -29.08 4.04
CA ILE A 183 -1.35 -28.18 2.91
C ILE A 183 -1.25 -26.72 3.38
N VAL A 184 -0.46 -25.90 2.68
CA VAL A 184 -0.44 -24.45 2.89
C VAL A 184 -1.51 -23.78 2.04
N ASP A 185 -2.62 -23.41 2.69
CA ASP A 185 -3.76 -22.79 2.02
C ASP A 185 -3.55 -21.28 1.72
N ALA A 186 -4.46 -20.68 0.96
CA ALA A 186 -4.40 -19.27 0.55
C ALA A 186 -4.25 -18.27 1.72
N PRO A 187 -4.88 -18.45 2.91
CA PRO A 187 -4.65 -17.57 4.06
C PRO A 187 -3.22 -17.60 4.63
N CYS A 188 -2.44 -18.62 4.27
CA CYS A 188 -1.05 -18.80 4.70
C CYS A 188 -0.01 -18.23 3.71
N SER A 189 -0.47 -17.59 2.62
CA SER A 189 0.40 -16.97 1.61
C SER A 189 1.24 -15.81 2.13
N GLY A 190 0.83 -15.17 3.24
CA GLY A 190 1.48 -13.99 3.78
C GLY A 190 1.05 -12.68 3.10
N VAL A 191 0.11 -12.69 2.14
CA VAL A 191 -0.32 -11.46 1.46
C VAL A 191 -0.92 -10.42 2.42
N GLN A 192 -1.74 -10.84 3.39
CA GLN A 192 -2.24 -9.91 4.42
C GLN A 192 -1.09 -9.38 5.30
N MET A 193 -0.08 -10.20 5.59
CA MET A 193 1.11 -9.77 6.34
C MET A 193 1.94 -8.75 5.54
N VAL A 194 2.08 -8.95 4.23
CA VAL A 194 2.67 -7.95 3.30
C VAL A 194 1.88 -6.65 3.42
N TRP A 195 0.57 -6.69 3.21
CA TRP A 195 -0.26 -5.49 3.24
C TRP A 195 -0.10 -4.74 4.58
N MET A 196 -0.21 -5.43 5.70
CA MET A 196 -0.11 -4.82 7.04
C MET A 196 1.29 -4.24 7.30
N ALA A 197 2.35 -4.94 6.90
CA ALA A 197 3.71 -4.46 7.07
C ALA A 197 3.98 -3.20 6.25
N TYR A 198 3.56 -3.16 4.97
CA TYR A 198 3.72 -1.96 4.14
C TYR A 198 2.79 -0.83 4.58
N PHE A 199 1.59 -1.13 5.08
CA PHE A 199 0.70 -0.14 5.72
C PHE A 199 1.36 0.50 6.95
N CYS A 200 1.91 -0.31 7.87
CA CYS A 200 2.67 0.17 9.02
C CYS A 200 3.87 1.00 8.56
N ALA A 201 4.62 0.51 7.56
CA ALA A 201 5.80 1.22 7.07
C ALA A 201 5.45 2.61 6.52
N CYS A 202 4.43 2.69 5.66
CA CYS A 202 4.00 3.95 5.07
C CYS A 202 3.40 4.89 6.12
N THR A 203 2.59 4.38 7.04
CA THR A 203 1.97 5.18 8.12
C THR A 203 3.05 5.78 9.02
N MET A 204 4.00 4.97 9.48
CA MET A 204 5.07 5.42 10.36
C MET A 204 6.03 6.39 9.66
N ALA A 205 6.37 6.14 8.40
CA ALA A 205 7.20 7.05 7.62
C ALA A 205 6.49 8.39 7.36
N LEU A 206 5.18 8.36 7.08
CA LEU A 206 4.38 9.56 6.83
C LEU A 206 4.22 10.41 8.10
N LEU A 207 3.85 9.80 9.22
CA LEU A 207 3.64 10.48 10.51
C LEU A 207 4.96 10.94 11.14
N GLY A 208 6.04 10.17 10.96
CA GLY A 208 7.38 10.49 11.45
C GLY A 208 8.16 11.47 10.57
N GLY A 209 7.64 11.84 9.41
CA GLY A 209 8.35 12.73 8.47
C GLY A 209 9.65 12.13 7.94
N LEU A 210 9.70 10.81 7.73
CA LEU A 210 10.90 10.12 7.28
C LEU A 210 11.32 10.59 5.88
N ARG A 211 12.62 10.79 5.68
CA ARG A 211 13.18 11.18 4.37
C ARG A 211 12.90 10.08 3.34
N GLU A 212 12.56 10.48 2.12
CA GLU A 212 12.22 9.58 1.01
C GLU A 212 13.30 8.54 0.72
N ARG A 213 14.57 8.99 0.70
CA ARG A 213 15.72 8.10 0.44
C ARG A 213 15.85 7.03 1.53
N SER A 214 15.64 7.41 2.78
CA SER A 214 15.71 6.51 3.93
C SER A 214 14.55 5.52 3.90
N PHE A 215 13.34 5.99 3.61
CA PHE A 215 12.18 5.14 3.39
C PHE A 215 12.44 4.09 2.30
N MET A 216 12.87 4.51 1.11
CA MET A 216 13.17 3.58 0.00
C MET A 216 14.24 2.55 0.35
N ARG A 217 15.31 2.94 1.05
CA ARG A 217 16.38 2.02 1.49
C ARG A 217 15.88 0.97 2.48
N ARG A 218 14.83 1.26 3.26
CA ARG A 218 14.27 0.36 4.28
C ARG A 218 13.19 -0.57 3.74
N LEU A 219 12.59 -0.28 2.57
CA LEU A 219 11.55 -1.14 1.97
C LEU A 219 11.99 -2.60 1.72
N PRO A 220 13.22 -2.89 1.24
CA PRO A 220 13.67 -4.27 1.11
C PRO A 220 13.71 -5.01 2.45
N ALA A 221 14.10 -4.33 3.53
CA ALA A 221 14.11 -4.91 4.87
C ALA A 221 12.68 -5.20 5.38
N VAL A 222 11.69 -4.37 5.05
CA VAL A 222 10.27 -4.69 5.31
C VAL A 222 9.86 -5.98 4.61
N GLY A 223 10.20 -6.13 3.33
CA GLY A 223 9.94 -7.36 2.57
C GLY A 223 10.61 -8.59 3.18
N ALA A 224 11.86 -8.46 3.62
CA ALA A 224 12.59 -9.53 4.29
C ALA A 224 11.94 -9.91 5.63
N LEU A 225 11.54 -8.93 6.45
CA LEU A 225 10.83 -9.17 7.72
C LEU A 225 9.52 -9.92 7.49
N VAL A 226 8.74 -9.54 6.48
CA VAL A 226 7.50 -10.23 6.12
C VAL A 226 7.78 -11.67 5.67
N LEU A 227 8.77 -11.89 4.82
CA LEU A 227 9.12 -13.23 4.35
C LEU A 227 9.55 -14.12 5.52
N CYS A 228 10.46 -13.63 6.37
CA CYS A 228 10.91 -14.34 7.57
C CYS A 228 9.76 -14.64 8.53
N GLY A 229 8.89 -13.66 8.78
CA GLY A 229 7.70 -13.86 9.60
C GLY A 229 6.76 -14.91 9.01
N ASN A 230 6.47 -14.85 7.71
CA ASN A 230 5.58 -15.82 7.06
C ASN A 230 6.16 -17.24 7.05
N VAL A 231 7.49 -17.37 6.86
CA VAL A 231 8.21 -18.64 6.97
C VAL A 231 8.15 -19.19 8.39
N LEU A 232 8.40 -18.35 9.40
CA LEU A 232 8.28 -18.75 10.81
C LEU A 232 6.86 -19.23 11.13
N ARG A 233 5.84 -18.45 10.76
CA ARG A 233 4.43 -18.80 10.96
C ARG A 233 4.11 -20.16 10.35
N ASN A 234 4.45 -20.38 9.08
CA ASN A 234 4.15 -21.63 8.40
C ASN A 234 4.94 -22.81 8.96
N THR A 235 6.22 -22.62 9.31
CA THR A 235 7.04 -23.65 9.94
C THR A 235 6.42 -24.14 11.25
N VAL A 236 6.00 -23.20 12.12
CA VAL A 236 5.38 -23.52 13.41
C VAL A 236 4.04 -24.22 13.21
N LEU A 237 3.17 -23.68 12.36
CA LEU A 237 1.85 -24.28 12.12
C LEU A 237 1.97 -25.70 11.56
N VAL A 238 2.83 -25.91 10.58
CA VAL A 238 3.03 -27.22 9.95
C VAL A 238 3.66 -28.23 10.91
N ALA A 239 4.59 -27.80 11.77
CA ALA A 239 5.18 -28.67 12.80
C ALA A 239 4.18 -29.11 13.88
N LEU A 240 3.15 -28.29 14.13
CA LEU A 240 2.08 -28.61 15.07
C LEU A 240 1.02 -29.49 14.40
N GLU A 241 0.57 -29.13 13.21
CA GLU A 241 -0.42 -29.88 12.42
C GLU A 241 0.07 -31.30 12.08
N SER A 242 1.37 -31.50 11.89
CA SER A 242 1.93 -32.83 11.64
C SER A 242 1.79 -33.80 12.82
N ARG A 243 1.44 -33.30 14.02
CA ARG A 243 1.19 -34.11 15.23
C ARG A 243 -0.28 -34.42 15.45
N GLY A 244 -1.18 -33.85 14.64
CA GLY A 244 -2.61 -33.99 14.75
C GLY A 244 -3.35 -32.68 14.41
N PRO A 245 -4.68 -32.74 14.27
CA PRO A 245 -5.48 -31.58 13.85
C PRO A 245 -5.29 -30.40 14.80
N LEU A 246 -4.92 -29.23 14.29
CA LEU A 246 -4.78 -28.02 15.09
C LEU A 246 -6.08 -27.22 15.06
N ALA A 247 -6.58 -26.82 16.23
CA ALA A 247 -7.79 -26.01 16.31
C ALA A 247 -7.58 -24.64 15.64
N GLU A 248 -8.65 -24.10 15.03
CA GLU A 248 -8.64 -22.82 14.32
C GLU A 248 -8.13 -21.66 15.19
N ALA A 249 -8.45 -21.66 16.49
CA ALA A 249 -7.97 -20.64 17.42
C ALA A 249 -6.43 -20.59 17.51
N TRP A 250 -5.74 -21.73 17.40
CA TRP A 250 -4.28 -21.78 17.39
C TRP A 250 -3.71 -21.29 16.05
N HIS A 251 -4.36 -21.62 14.93
CA HIS A 251 -4.01 -21.09 13.61
C HIS A 251 -4.03 -19.55 13.60
N GLN A 252 -5.13 -18.99 14.12
CA GLN A 252 -5.31 -17.54 14.21
C GLN A 252 -4.37 -16.90 15.24
N GLY A 253 -4.23 -17.50 16.42
CA GLY A 253 -3.39 -16.97 17.50
C GLY A 253 -1.90 -16.89 17.10
N ILE A 254 -1.36 -17.95 16.50
CA ILE A 254 0.02 -17.95 15.99
C ILE A 254 0.17 -16.94 14.84
N GLY A 255 -0.79 -16.90 13.92
CA GLY A 255 -0.80 -15.93 12.84
C GLY A 255 -0.77 -14.49 13.34
N LEU A 256 -1.61 -14.16 14.32
CA LEU A 256 -1.69 -12.82 14.92
C LEU A 256 -0.42 -12.47 15.69
N ALA A 257 0.14 -13.41 16.47
CA ALA A 257 1.36 -13.18 17.23
C ALA A 257 2.55 -12.86 16.31
N VAL A 258 2.73 -13.64 15.23
CA VAL A 258 3.79 -13.39 14.26
C VAL A 258 3.54 -12.09 13.48
N LEU A 259 2.29 -11.80 13.11
CA LEU A 259 1.93 -10.54 12.47
C LEU A 259 2.28 -9.34 13.36
N ALA A 260 1.92 -9.39 14.65
CA ALA A 260 2.24 -8.34 15.61
C ALA A 260 3.75 -8.14 15.77
N MET A 261 4.51 -9.23 15.82
CA MET A 261 5.98 -9.19 15.84
C MET A 261 6.54 -8.47 14.61
N VAL A 262 6.09 -8.85 13.41
CA VAL A 262 6.54 -8.23 12.14
C VAL A 262 6.16 -6.75 12.10
N CYS A 263 4.93 -6.39 12.46
CA CYS A 263 4.48 -4.99 12.48
C CYS A 263 5.27 -4.14 13.47
N THR A 264 5.61 -4.71 14.63
CA THR A 264 6.46 -4.05 15.63
C THR A 264 7.87 -3.83 15.09
N ALA A 265 8.48 -4.86 14.48
CA ALA A 265 9.80 -4.75 13.87
C ALA A 265 9.84 -3.70 12.75
N VAL A 266 8.81 -3.66 11.90
CA VAL A 266 8.68 -2.63 10.85
C VAL A 266 8.51 -1.24 11.44
N THR A 267 7.74 -1.10 12.52
CA THR A 267 7.54 0.17 13.21
C THR A 267 8.86 0.69 13.79
N VAL A 268 9.64 -0.18 14.43
CA VAL A 268 10.98 0.14 14.94
C VAL A 268 11.90 0.54 13.79
N LEU A 269 11.94 -0.28 12.72
CA LEU A 269 12.73 -0.02 11.53
C LEU A 269 12.41 1.34 10.90
N MET A 270 11.15 1.79 10.88
CA MET A 270 10.77 3.09 10.33
C MET A 270 11.01 4.27 11.29
N ARG A 271 11.13 4.00 12.59
CA ARG A 271 11.38 5.02 13.62
C ARG A 271 12.85 5.30 13.86
N GLU A 272 13.75 4.36 13.54
CA GLU A 272 15.18 4.58 13.68
C GLU A 272 15.58 5.87 12.98
N VAL A 273 16.01 6.87 13.75
CA VAL A 273 16.45 8.15 13.24
C VAL A 273 17.77 7.90 12.51
N ASP A 274 17.89 8.38 11.27
CA ASP A 274 19.21 8.46 10.64
C ASP A 274 20.01 9.52 11.43
N ASP A 275 20.64 9.12 12.53
CA ASP A 275 21.68 9.87 13.24
C ASP A 275 22.94 9.92 12.35
N ALA A 276 22.87 10.62 11.21
CA ALA A 276 24.02 10.93 10.37
C ALA A 276 23.67 11.99 9.30
N ALA A 277 23.66 13.26 9.70
CA ALA A 277 24.50 14.32 9.11
C ALA A 277 24.08 15.70 9.64
N PRO A 278 25.03 16.56 10.07
CA PRO A 278 24.75 17.96 10.44
C PRO A 278 24.28 18.77 9.23
N GLN A 279 23.57 19.86 9.54
CA GLN A 279 22.99 20.86 8.63
C GLN A 279 24.00 21.42 7.64
#